data_AF-A0A0R3RAM9-F1
#
_entry.id   AF-A0A0R3RAM9-F1
#
_cell.length_a   1.000
_cell.length_b   1.000
_cell.length_c   1.000
_cell.angle_alpha   90.00
_cell.angle_beta   90.00
_cell.angle_gamma   90.00
#
_symmetry.space_group_name_H-M   'P 1'
#
loop_
_entity.id
_entity.type
_entity.pdbx_description
1 polymer ?
#
loop_
_entity_poly.entity_id
_entity_poly.type
_entity_poly.pdbx_seq_one_letter_code
_entity_poly.pdbx_strand_id
1 'polypeptide(L)'
;MIQLAGDFIDLRKMFGKNKSDASHCSGLIKLAPDNADLFIAHVTMSGYEMMNRILKFYKFAFEKEKIPGYATSFSSYPGSLTSLDDFILATSGLVIFMLISFIYYLFKFILLLLEK
;
A
#
# COMPACT_ATOMS: atom_id res chain seq x y z
N MET A 1 5.01 9.25 -16.52
CA MET A 1 3.90 8.31 -16.73
C MET A 1 3.81 7.21 -15.65
N ILE A 2 4.93 6.77 -15.08
CA ILE A 2 4.99 5.68 -14.06
C ILE A 2 4.06 5.90 -12.85
N GLN A 3 3.90 7.14 -12.37
CA GLN A 3 3.05 7.42 -11.20
C GLN A 3 1.56 7.11 -11.41
N LEU A 4 1.11 7.09 -12.67
CA LEU A 4 -0.29 6.91 -13.03
C LEU A 4 -0.60 5.46 -13.46
N ALA A 5 0.32 4.52 -13.20
CA ALA A 5 0.19 3.15 -13.67
C ALA A 5 -1.10 2.47 -13.17
N GLY A 6 -1.46 2.69 -11.90
CA GLY A 6 -2.72 2.21 -11.33
C GLY A 6 -3.94 2.90 -11.97
N ASP A 7 -3.93 4.23 -12.08
CA ASP A 7 -5.03 4.99 -12.68
C ASP A 7 -5.32 4.57 -14.13
N PHE A 8 -4.29 4.22 -14.90
CA PHE A 8 -4.46 3.75 -16.27
C PHE A 8 -5.21 2.42 -16.38
N ILE A 9 -5.21 1.59 -15.33
CA ILE A 9 -6.01 0.36 -15.31
C ILE A 9 -7.49 0.72 -15.37
N ASP A 10 -7.93 1.70 -14.59
CA ASP A 10 -9.34 2.12 -14.54
C ASP A 10 -9.73 3.03 -15.70
N LEU A 11 -8.86 3.98 -16.07
CA LEU A 11 -9.10 4.83 -17.24
C LEU A 11 -9.25 3.99 -18.52
N ARG A 12 -8.50 2.90 -18.65
CA ARG A 12 -8.61 2.00 -19.80
C ARG A 12 -9.98 1.35 -19.89
N LYS A 13 -10.58 0.96 -18.76
CA LYS A 13 -11.96 0.46 -18.68
C LYS A 13 -12.96 1.56 -19.08
N MET A 14 -12.77 2.79 -18.59
CA MET A 14 -13.63 3.93 -18.94
C MET A 14 -13.60 4.25 -20.43
N PHE A 15 -12.44 4.14 -21.09
CA PHE A 15 -12.27 4.37 -22.53
C PHE A 15 -12.59 3.14 -23.40
N GLY A 16 -13.31 2.13 -22.87
CA GLY A 16 -13.80 0.98 -23.63
C GLY A 16 -12.73 -0.03 -24.06
N LYS A 17 -11.52 0.06 -23.50
CA LYS A 17 -10.42 -0.88 -23.76
C LYS A 17 -10.45 -2.02 -22.74
N ASN A 18 -11.39 -2.94 -22.90
CA ASN A 18 -11.57 -4.06 -21.98
C ASN A 18 -10.61 -5.21 -22.30
N LYS A 19 -9.37 -5.13 -21.81
CA LYS A 19 -8.45 -6.26 -21.77
C LYS A 19 -8.48 -6.85 -20.35
N SER A 20 -8.45 -8.18 -20.23
CA SER A 20 -8.38 -8.83 -18.91
C SER A 20 -7.07 -8.45 -18.23
N ASP A 21 -7.14 -7.69 -17.14
CA ASP A 21 -5.98 -7.38 -16.32
C ASP A 21 -5.71 -8.56 -15.38
N ALA A 22 -4.53 -9.19 -15.52
CA ALA A 22 -4.09 -10.28 -14.63
C ALA A 22 -3.50 -9.76 -13.30
N SER A 23 -3.42 -8.43 -13.15
CA SER A 23 -2.90 -7.80 -11.94
C SER A 23 -3.93 -7.84 -10.82
N HIS A 24 -3.52 -8.37 -9.66
CA HIS A 24 -4.31 -8.37 -8.44
C HIS A 24 -3.38 -8.26 -7.24
N CYS A 25 -3.93 -7.95 -6.07
CA CYS A 25 -3.16 -7.92 -4.83
C CYS A 25 -3.87 -8.77 -3.79
N SER A 26 -3.10 -9.39 -2.90
CA SER A 26 -3.60 -10.11 -1.73
C SER A 26 -3.01 -9.51 -0.45
N GLY A 27 -3.78 -9.46 0.62
CA GLY A 27 -3.35 -8.91 1.91
C GLY A 27 -3.85 -9.77 3.06
N LEU A 28 -3.08 -9.82 4.14
CA LEU A 28 -3.42 -10.54 5.36
C LEU A 28 -3.15 -9.66 6.58
N ILE A 29 -4.13 -9.55 7.47
CA ILE A 29 -3.97 -8.99 8.81
C ILE A 29 -4.26 -10.13 9.78
N LYS A 30 -3.31 -10.44 10.67
CA LYS A 30 -3.43 -11.55 11.62
C LYS A 30 -2.91 -11.15 13.00
N LEU A 31 -3.77 -11.24 14.00
CA LEU A 31 -3.37 -11.15 15.40
C LEU A 31 -2.71 -12.46 15.84
N ALA A 32 -1.60 -12.34 16.56
CA ALA A 32 -0.95 -13.45 17.25
C ALA A 32 -1.85 -13.99 18.39
N PRO A 33 -1.60 -15.23 18.87
CA PRO A 33 -2.22 -15.72 20.09
C PRO A 33 -2.06 -14.72 21.24
N ASP A 34 -3.08 -14.60 22.08
CA ASP A 34 -3.10 -13.72 23.26
C ASP A 34 -2.79 -12.24 22.97
N ASN A 35 -3.07 -11.77 21.74
CA ASN A 35 -2.77 -10.41 21.28
C ASN A 35 -1.29 -10.00 21.44
N ALA A 36 -0.37 -10.97 21.43
CA ALA A 36 1.05 -10.68 21.63
C ALA A 36 1.68 -9.84 20.50
N ASP A 37 1.12 -9.90 19.30
CA ASP A 37 1.60 -9.16 18.12
C ASP A 37 0.51 -9.03 17.03
N LEU A 38 0.76 -8.17 16.04
CA LEU A 38 -0.06 -7.97 14.85
C LEU A 38 0.77 -8.14 13.58
N PHE A 39 0.53 -9.23 12.85
CA PHE A 39 1.15 -9.49 11.56
C PHE A 39 0.34 -8.86 10.43
N ILE A 40 1.03 -8.14 9.55
CA ILE A 40 0.44 -7.56 8.34
C ILE A 40 1.31 -7.95 7.15
N ALA A 41 0.70 -8.55 6.14
CA ALA A 41 1.36 -8.97 4.92
C ALA A 41 0.61 -8.47 3.69
N HIS A 42 1.36 -8.16 2.64
CA HIS A 42 0.84 -7.72 1.36
C HIS A 42 1.62 -8.37 0.22
N VAL A 43 0.91 -8.81 -0.82
CA VAL A 43 1.46 -9.49 -1.98
C VAL A 43 0.87 -8.86 -3.24
N THR A 44 1.67 -8.05 -3.94
CA THR A 44 1.34 -7.54 -5.27
C THR A 44 1.54 -8.62 -6.32
N MET A 45 0.58 -8.73 -7.24
CA MET A 45 0.68 -9.57 -8.41
C MET A 45 0.56 -8.70 -9.65
N SER A 46 1.64 -8.62 -10.41
CA SER A 46 1.78 -7.83 -11.62
C SER A 46 2.59 -8.61 -12.65
N GLY A 47 2.76 -8.06 -13.86
CA GLY A 47 3.61 -8.68 -14.87
C GLY A 47 5.07 -8.77 -14.41
N TYR A 48 5.79 -9.80 -14.86
CA TYR A 48 7.18 -10.03 -14.47
C TYR A 48 8.13 -8.90 -14.88
N GLU A 49 7.76 -8.11 -15.90
CA GLU A 49 8.46 -6.90 -16.30
C GLU A 49 8.53 -5.84 -15.18
N MET A 50 7.64 -5.91 -14.19
CA MET A 50 7.62 -5.01 -13.04
C MET A 50 8.58 -5.47 -11.92
N MET A 51 9.22 -6.64 -11.99
CA MET A 51 10.04 -7.17 -10.89
C MET A 51 11.38 -6.44 -10.64
N ASN A 52 11.62 -5.29 -11.26
CA ASN A 52 12.70 -4.41 -10.85
C ASN A 52 12.26 -3.59 -9.63
N ARG A 53 12.71 -3.99 -8.44
CA ARG A 53 12.17 -3.51 -7.15
C ARG A 53 13.17 -2.65 -6.39
N ILE A 54 12.66 -1.67 -5.67
CA ILE A 54 13.41 -0.85 -4.71
C ILE A 54 12.57 -0.70 -3.45
N LEU A 55 13.12 -1.08 -2.30
CA LEU A 55 12.56 -0.68 -1.01
C LEU A 55 13.01 0.76 -0.74
N LYS A 56 12.07 1.69 -0.55
CA LYS A 56 12.37 3.10 -0.35
C LYS A 56 12.07 3.52 1.06
N PHE A 57 12.94 4.36 1.59
CA PHE A 57 12.74 5.06 2.84
C PHE A 57 12.85 6.56 2.58
N TYR A 58 11.76 7.28 2.80
CA TYR A 58 11.74 8.73 2.73
C TYR A 58 11.65 9.31 4.14
N LYS A 59 12.51 10.29 4.41
CA LYS A 59 12.49 11.06 5.64
C LYS A 59 12.65 12.51 5.27
N PHE A 60 11.55 13.25 5.36
CA PHE A 60 11.53 14.66 5.05
C PHE A 60 11.65 15.49 6.34
N ALA A 61 12.21 16.70 6.21
CA ALA A 61 12.34 17.66 7.30
C ALA A 61 11.03 18.44 7.52
N PHE A 62 9.90 17.72 7.61
CA PHE A 62 8.61 18.32 7.94
C PHE A 62 8.46 18.54 9.45
N GLU A 63 7.62 19.50 9.84
CA GLU A 63 7.21 19.71 11.23
C GLU A 63 6.46 18.47 11.73
N LYS A 64 7.02 17.76 12.71
CA LYS A 64 6.53 16.44 13.16
C LYS A 64 5.15 16.54 13.81
N GLU A 65 4.90 17.65 14.48
CA GLU A 65 3.64 17.96 15.17
C GLU A 65 2.49 18.14 14.17
N LYS A 66 2.79 18.64 12.97
CA LYS A 66 1.80 18.82 11.88
C LYS A 66 1.71 17.60 10.98
N ILE A 67 2.83 16.92 10.72
CA ILE A 67 2.92 15.77 9.82
C ILE A 67 3.50 14.57 10.59
N PRO A 68 2.67 13.78 11.30
CA PRO A 68 3.15 12.65 12.09
C PRO A 68 3.79 11.54 11.24
N GLY A 69 3.43 11.45 9.96
CA GLY A 69 4.02 10.54 8.96
C GLY A 69 5.24 11.09 8.22
N TYR A 70 6.03 11.98 8.82
CA TYR A 70 7.18 12.65 8.18
C TYR A 70 8.26 11.70 7.65
N ALA A 71 8.30 10.44 8.11
CA ALA A 71 9.09 9.41 7.47
C ALA A 71 8.25 8.16 7.16
N THR A 72 8.52 7.57 5.99
CA THR A 72 7.83 6.40 5.48
C THR A 72 8.79 5.41 4.84
N SER A 73 8.52 4.12 5.03
CA SER A 73 9.20 3.00 4.36
C SER A 73 8.19 2.24 3.52
N PHE A 74 8.48 1.95 2.26
CA PHE A 74 7.52 1.31 1.37
C PHE A 74 8.18 0.55 0.22
N SER A 75 7.50 -0.49 -0.27
CA SER A 75 7.91 -1.22 -1.48
C SER A 75 7.64 -0.37 -2.73
N SER A 76 8.58 -0.33 -3.66
CA SER A 76 8.49 0.54 -4.83
C SER A 76 9.30 0.01 -6.02
N TYR A 77 9.37 0.85 -7.06
CA TYR A 77 9.95 0.57 -8.37
C TYR A 77 10.89 1.73 -8.77
N PRO A 78 11.93 1.51 -9.58
CA PRO A 78 12.76 2.58 -10.12
C PRO A 78 11.91 3.66 -10.81
N GLY A 79 12.21 4.94 -10.53
CA GLY A 79 11.48 6.08 -11.11
C GLY A 79 10.07 6.32 -10.54
N SER A 80 9.49 5.39 -9.76
CA SER A 80 8.26 5.65 -9.00
C SER A 80 8.55 6.58 -7.82
N LEU A 81 7.68 7.52 -7.49
CA LEU A 81 7.82 8.33 -6.27
C LEU A 81 7.01 7.71 -5.12
N THR A 82 5.95 6.99 -5.46
CA THR A 82 5.08 6.30 -4.51
C THR A 82 5.27 4.79 -4.57
N SER A 83 4.59 4.07 -3.69
CA SER A 83 4.36 2.63 -3.89
C SER A 83 3.35 2.46 -5.01
N LEU A 84 3.61 1.54 -5.95
CA LEU A 84 2.58 1.03 -6.87
C LEU A 84 1.99 -0.29 -6.37
N ASP A 85 2.59 -0.84 -5.32
CA ASP A 85 2.09 -2.00 -4.57
C ASP A 85 1.09 -1.56 -3.51
N ASP A 86 1.29 -0.36 -2.98
CA ASP A 86 0.62 0.18 -1.82
C ASP A 86 0.88 -0.68 -0.57
N PHE A 87 2.14 -0.73 -0.12
CA PHE A 87 2.50 -1.21 1.21
C PHE A 87 3.48 -0.23 1.87
N ILE A 88 2.99 0.52 2.85
CA ILE A 88 3.69 1.66 3.46
C ILE A 88 3.66 1.55 4.99
N LEU A 89 4.82 1.71 5.60
CA LEU A 89 5.02 1.89 7.03
C LEU A 89 5.32 3.37 7.30
N ALA A 90 4.56 4.01 8.18
CA ALA A 90 4.73 5.42 8.50
C ALA A 90 5.10 5.64 9.97
N THR A 91 5.88 6.69 10.25
CA THR A 91 6.23 7.08 11.63
C THR A 91 5.03 7.48 12.50
N SER A 92 3.87 7.71 11.89
CA SER A 92 2.62 7.93 12.61
C SER A 92 2.08 6.68 13.32
N GLY A 93 2.78 5.54 13.20
CA GLY A 93 2.32 4.24 13.73
C GLY A 93 1.31 3.54 12.82
N LEU A 94 1.16 4.01 11.57
CA LEU A 94 0.23 3.44 10.61
C LEU A 94 0.94 2.51 9.64
N VAL A 95 0.30 1.36 9.38
CA VAL A 95 0.59 0.51 8.23
C VAL A 95 -0.53 0.70 7.23
N ILE A 96 -0.19 1.16 6.04
CA ILE A 96 -1.14 1.49 4.98
C ILE A 96 -0.91 0.51 3.84
N PHE A 97 -1.95 -0.20 3.44
CA PHE A 97 -1.90 -1.01 2.23
C PHE A 97 -3.22 -1.02 1.47
N MET A 98 -3.16 -1.27 0.16
CA MET A 98 -4.33 -1.29 -0.72
C MET A 98 -4.44 -2.62 -1.46
N LEU A 99 -5.68 -3.09 -1.63
CA LEU A 99 -6.02 -4.19 -2.52
C LEU A 99 -6.86 -3.64 -3.66
N ILE A 100 -6.54 -4.02 -4.90
CA ILE A 100 -7.20 -3.54 -6.14
C ILE A 100 -8.73 -3.69 -6.12
N SER A 101 -9.28 -4.59 -5.28
CA SER A 101 -10.72 -4.84 -5.19
C SER A 101 -11.41 -4.27 -3.93
N PHE A 102 -10.70 -3.56 -3.04
CA PHE A 102 -11.27 -3.08 -1.79
C PHE A 102 -10.62 -1.77 -1.32
N ILE A 103 -11.33 -0.65 -1.54
CA ILE A 103 -11.16 0.58 -0.77
C ILE A 103 -11.75 0.27 0.62
N TYR A 104 -11.12 0.69 1.73
CA TYR A 104 -11.57 0.53 3.13
C TYR A 104 -11.17 -0.74 3.89
N TYR A 105 -9.93 -0.81 4.39
CA TYR A 105 -9.61 -1.64 5.57
C TYR A 105 -8.78 -0.94 6.67
N LEU A 106 -8.48 0.36 6.55
CA LEU A 106 -7.65 1.04 7.56
C LEU A 106 -8.41 1.47 8.82
N PHE A 107 -9.69 1.90 8.70
CA PHE A 107 -10.40 2.54 9.82
C PHE A 107 -11.09 1.55 10.78
N LYS A 108 -11.47 0.36 10.31
CA LYS A 108 -12.26 -0.59 11.12
C LYS A 108 -11.42 -1.44 12.08
N PHE A 109 -10.12 -1.62 11.81
CA PHE A 109 -9.25 -2.47 12.63
C PHE A 109 -8.65 -1.75 13.84
N ILE A 110 -8.33 -0.44 13.71
CA ILE A 110 -7.92 0.40 14.84
C ILE A 110 -9.05 0.52 15.87
N LEU A 111 -10.31 0.64 15.43
CA LEU A 111 -11.48 0.63 16.32
C LEU A 111 -11.59 -0.69 17.10
N LEU A 112 -11.34 -1.83 16.43
CA LEU A 112 -11.36 -3.17 17.02
C LEU A 112 -10.26 -3.42 18.06
N LEU A 113 -9.14 -2.69 17.98
CA LEU A 113 -8.06 -2.74 18.98
C LEU A 113 -8.26 -1.74 20.13
N LEU A 114 -9.07 -0.69 19.95
CA LEU A 114 -9.41 0.28 21.01
C LEU A 114 -10.65 -0.12 21.82
N GLU A 115 -11.49 -1.03 21.31
CA GLU A 115 -12.67 -1.56 22.01
C GLU A 115 -12.39 -2.80 22.89
N LYS A 116 -11.12 -3.13 23.16
CA LYS A 116 -10.72 -4.19 24.11
C LYS A 116 -9.78 -3.69 25.19
#